data_AF-A0A3D0H7F5-F1
#
_entry.id   AF-A0A3D0H7F5-F1
#
_cell.length_a   1.000
_cell.length_b   1.000
_cell.length_c   1.000
_cell.angle_alpha   90.00
_cell.angle_beta   90.00
_cell.angle_gamma   90.00
#
_symmetry.space_group_name_H-M   'P 1'
#
loop_
_entity.id
_entity.type
_entity.pdbx_description
1 polymer ?
#
loop_
_entity_poly.entity_id
_entity_poly.type
_entity_poly.pdbx_seq_one_letter_code
_entity_poly.pdbx_strand_id
1 'polypeptide(L)'
;MIRKALLLKIFDAACMQRWNDKIRPVEFTELDKQAHKMIVAYFLGKFEEHRPEFNWIDIIEGGFFEFLQRIVLTDLKPPIFYKIKEHHGKYQKLNEWIYNQLEPSIAPLGQGFCERFRVYFAEQETSLKRRILNAAHICATQWEFDILQRANPSGYEMDEIHERLQQT
;
A
#
# COMPACT_ATOMS: atom_id res chain seq x y z
N MET A 1 8.60 -8.81 -19.69
CA MET A 1 9.02 -7.50 -20.24
C MET A 1 7.99 -6.44 -19.85
N ILE A 2 8.42 -5.30 -19.33
CA ILE A 2 7.52 -4.19 -18.94
C ILE A 2 6.88 -3.60 -20.21
N ARG A 3 5.56 -3.40 -20.20
CA ARG A 3 4.80 -2.84 -21.33
C ARG A 3 4.17 -1.50 -20.95
N LYS A 4 3.81 -0.71 -21.98
CA LYS A 4 3.11 0.58 -21.84
C LYS A 4 1.90 0.51 -20.90
N ALA A 5 1.11 -0.57 -20.96
CA ALA A 5 -0.06 -0.75 -20.10
C ALA A 5 0.28 -0.67 -18.61
N LEU A 6 1.35 -1.35 -18.18
CA LEU A 6 1.81 -1.30 -16.79
C LEU A 6 2.34 0.09 -16.40
N LEU A 7 3.08 0.74 -17.30
CA LEU A 7 3.61 2.09 -17.06
C LEU A 7 2.47 3.11 -16.87
N LEU A 8 1.43 3.04 -17.71
CA LEU A 8 0.25 3.89 -17.56
C LEU A 8 -0.48 3.61 -16.23
N LYS A 9 -0.60 2.34 -15.83
CA LYS A 9 -1.19 1.98 -14.53
C LYS A 9 -0.41 2.57 -13.35
N ILE A 10 0.92 2.53 -13.40
CA ILE A 10 1.76 3.17 -12.38
C ILE A 10 1.56 4.70 -12.41
N PHE A 11 1.47 5.28 -13.61
CA PHE A 11 1.29 6.72 -13.78
C PHE A 11 -0.08 7.22 -13.27
N ASP A 12 -1.13 6.38 -13.31
CA ASP A 12 -2.45 6.71 -12.72
C ASP A 12 -2.30 7.16 -11.24
N ALA A 13 -1.36 6.57 -10.49
CA ALA A 13 -1.12 6.91 -9.10
C ALA A 13 -0.58 8.33 -8.87
N ALA A 14 0.05 8.94 -9.86
CA ALA A 14 0.50 10.33 -9.79
C ALA A 14 -0.67 11.33 -9.77
N CYS A 15 -1.82 10.93 -10.32
CA CYS A 15 -3.04 11.73 -10.32
C CYS A 15 -4.00 11.36 -9.17
N MET A 16 -3.72 10.28 -8.43
CA MET A 16 -4.53 9.83 -7.32
C MET A 16 -4.23 10.64 -6.07
N GLN A 17 -5.08 11.61 -5.76
CA GLN A 17 -4.94 12.43 -4.58
C GLN A 17 -5.30 11.65 -3.30
N ARG A 18 -4.56 11.91 -2.22
CA ARG A 18 -4.76 11.35 -0.89
C ARG A 18 -5.22 12.41 0.10
N TRP A 19 -6.01 12.03 1.10
CA TRP A 19 -6.58 12.96 2.10
C TRP A 19 -7.57 13.97 1.49
N ASN A 20 -8.34 13.54 0.49
CA ASN A 20 -9.30 14.38 -0.25
C ASN A 20 -10.40 14.98 0.63
N ASP A 21 -10.65 14.39 1.78
CA ASP A 21 -11.65 14.79 2.75
C ASP A 21 -11.08 15.69 3.87
N LYS A 22 -9.84 16.16 3.74
CA LYS A 22 -9.15 17.01 4.72
C LYS A 22 -8.60 18.28 4.06
N ILE A 23 -8.36 19.31 4.87
CA ILE A 23 -7.62 20.51 4.44
C ILE A 23 -6.15 20.12 4.36
N ARG A 24 -5.54 20.31 3.19
CA ARG A 24 -4.16 19.92 2.92
C ARG A 24 -3.34 21.16 2.55
N PRO A 25 -2.21 21.43 3.24
CA PRO A 25 -1.34 22.55 2.90
C PRO A 25 -0.48 22.30 1.65
N VAL A 26 -0.36 21.02 1.24
CA VAL A 26 0.40 20.56 0.07
C VAL A 26 -0.37 19.45 -0.64
N GLU A 27 -0.03 19.18 -1.90
CA GLU A 27 -0.59 18.05 -2.64
C GLU A 27 0.03 16.73 -2.17
N PHE A 28 -0.81 15.73 -1.91
CA PHE A 28 -0.39 14.37 -1.58
C PHE A 28 -0.92 13.42 -2.65
N THR A 29 -0.04 12.65 -3.27
CA THR A 29 -0.40 11.65 -4.28
C THR A 29 -0.12 10.23 -3.78
N GLU A 30 -0.84 9.25 -4.33
CA GLU A 30 -0.59 7.83 -4.03
C GLU A 30 0.80 7.40 -4.47
N LEU A 31 1.31 7.94 -5.57
CA LEU A 31 2.68 7.66 -6.01
C LEU A 31 3.72 8.12 -4.97
N ASP A 32 3.61 9.34 -4.47
CA ASP A 32 4.56 9.89 -3.50
C ASP A 32 4.55 9.09 -2.20
N LYS A 33 3.35 8.76 -1.72
CA LYS A 33 3.20 7.95 -0.51
C LYS A 33 3.83 6.57 -0.65
N GLN A 34 3.66 5.92 -1.81
CA GLN A 34 4.21 4.59 -2.05
C GLN A 34 5.73 4.63 -2.26
N ALA A 35 6.25 5.67 -2.90
CA ALA A 35 7.69 5.92 -2.99
C ALA A 35 8.30 6.12 -1.59
N HIS A 36 7.70 6.97 -0.76
CA HIS A 36 8.16 7.20 0.61
C HIS A 36 8.12 5.90 1.45
N LYS A 37 7.02 5.14 1.35
CA LYS A 37 6.92 3.81 1.98
C LYS A 37 8.09 2.91 1.56
N MET A 38 8.44 2.85 0.27
CA MET A 38 9.54 1.99 -0.18
C MET A 38 10.91 2.45 0.32
N ILE A 39 11.12 3.76 0.48
CA ILE A 39 12.33 4.30 1.12
C ILE A 39 12.41 3.84 2.58
N VAL A 40 11.31 3.96 3.34
CA VAL A 40 11.27 3.48 4.74
C VAL A 40 11.46 1.96 4.80
N ALA A 41 10.82 1.20 3.92
CA ALA A 41 10.96 -0.26 3.85
C ALA A 41 12.40 -0.68 3.53
N TYR A 42 13.12 0.09 2.71
CA TYR A 42 14.55 -0.12 2.48
C TYR A 42 15.35 0.05 3.78
N PHE A 43 15.15 1.14 4.53
CA PHE A 43 15.85 1.33 5.80
C PHE A 43 15.54 0.20 6.79
N LEU A 44 14.26 -0.15 6.97
CA LEU A 44 13.85 -1.26 7.83
C LEU A 44 14.44 -2.59 7.37
N GLY A 45 14.43 -2.87 6.06
CA GLY A 45 15.00 -4.08 5.50
C GLY A 45 16.52 -4.19 5.74
N LYS A 46 17.27 -3.08 5.70
CA LYS A 46 18.70 -3.07 6.03
C LYS A 46 18.99 -3.53 7.46
N PHE A 47 18.11 -3.28 8.42
CA PHE A 47 18.26 -3.77 9.79
C PHE A 47 17.96 -5.27 9.91
N GLU A 48 17.17 -5.82 9.00
CA GLU A 48 16.68 -7.21 9.07
C GLU A 48 17.37 -8.15 8.06
N GLU A 49 18.27 -7.63 7.21
CA GLU A 49 18.89 -8.38 6.11
C GLU A 49 19.80 -9.54 6.55
N HIS A 50 20.20 -9.56 7.83
CA HIS A 50 20.99 -10.64 8.40
C HIS A 50 20.15 -11.87 8.79
N ARG A 51 18.82 -11.75 8.80
CA ARG A 51 17.94 -12.86 9.15
C ARG A 51 17.83 -13.86 8.00
N PRO A 52 17.84 -15.18 8.28
CA PRO A 52 17.79 -16.21 7.24
C PRO A 52 16.48 -16.19 6.43
N GLU A 53 15.37 -15.74 7.02
CA GLU A 53 14.07 -15.62 6.36
C GLU A 53 13.89 -14.32 5.55
N PHE A 54 14.88 -13.43 5.53
CA PHE A 54 14.81 -12.15 4.82
C PHE A 54 15.15 -12.30 3.34
N ASN A 55 14.35 -11.68 2.47
CA ASN A 55 14.60 -11.62 1.03
C ASN A 55 14.20 -10.24 0.48
N TRP A 56 15.14 -9.56 -0.18
CA TRP A 56 14.87 -8.26 -0.82
C TRP A 56 13.82 -8.34 -1.92
N ILE A 57 13.76 -9.45 -2.66
CA ILE A 57 12.76 -9.65 -3.71
C ILE A 57 11.36 -9.63 -3.12
N ASP A 58 11.17 -10.27 -1.96
CA ASP A 58 9.88 -10.31 -1.26
C ASP A 58 9.43 -8.91 -0.80
N ILE A 59 10.36 -8.05 -0.36
CA ILE A 59 10.07 -6.67 0.02
C ILE A 59 9.67 -5.84 -1.21
N ILE A 60 10.44 -5.95 -2.29
CA ILE A 60 10.20 -5.20 -3.54
C ILE A 60 8.87 -5.63 -4.16
N GLU A 61 8.65 -6.94 -4.30
CA GLU A 61 7.42 -7.50 -4.85
C GLU A 61 6.23 -7.18 -3.96
N GLY A 62 6.32 -7.39 -2.63
CA GLY A 62 5.22 -7.07 -1.72
C GLY A 62 4.86 -5.58 -1.72
N GLY A 63 5.85 -4.70 -1.75
CA GLY A 63 5.64 -3.27 -1.88
C GLY A 63 4.93 -2.90 -3.17
N PHE A 64 5.37 -3.48 -4.28
CA PHE A 64 4.78 -3.27 -5.60
C PHE A 64 3.36 -3.87 -5.72
N PHE A 65 3.11 -5.04 -5.12
CA PHE A 65 1.80 -5.68 -5.12
C PHE A 65 0.78 -4.85 -4.34
N GLU A 66 1.13 -4.36 -3.16
CA GLU A 66 0.26 -3.47 -2.37
C GLU A 66 -0.01 -2.15 -3.09
N PHE A 67 0.98 -1.63 -3.82
CA PHE A 67 0.81 -0.44 -4.66
C PHE A 67 -0.18 -0.68 -5.81
N LEU A 68 -0.01 -1.76 -6.57
CA LEU A 68 -0.92 -2.10 -7.67
C LEU A 68 -2.35 -2.34 -7.17
N GLN A 69 -2.52 -3.00 -6.01
CA GLN A 69 -3.82 -3.12 -5.36
C GLN A 69 -4.42 -1.74 -5.07
N ARG A 70 -3.62 -0.80 -4.55
CA ARG A 70 -4.10 0.57 -4.25
C ARG A 70 -4.53 1.34 -5.49
N ILE A 71 -3.80 1.22 -6.60
CA ILE A 71 -4.21 1.82 -7.88
C ILE A 71 -5.60 1.36 -8.29
N VAL A 72 -5.89 0.06 -8.16
CA VAL A 72 -7.21 -0.50 -8.53
C VAL A 72 -8.30 -0.14 -7.54
N LEU A 73 -7.99 -0.13 -6.24
CA LEU A 73 -8.95 0.22 -5.19
C LEU A 73 -9.26 1.71 -5.12
N THR A 74 -8.40 2.56 -5.69
CA THR A 74 -8.55 4.02 -5.70
C THR A 74 -8.65 4.62 -4.29
N ASP A 75 -9.49 5.64 -4.08
CA ASP A 75 -9.69 6.34 -2.80
C ASP A 75 -10.66 5.57 -1.87
N LEU A 76 -10.42 4.27 -1.69
CA LEU A 76 -11.17 3.48 -0.73
C LEU A 76 -10.70 3.81 0.70
N LYS A 77 -11.57 4.46 1.47
CA LYS A 77 -11.29 4.84 2.86
C LYS A 77 -10.85 3.61 3.70
N PRO A 78 -9.78 3.73 4.51
CA PRO A 78 -9.26 2.61 5.31
C PRO A 78 -10.32 1.88 6.17
N PRO A 79 -11.25 2.55 6.87
CA PRO A 79 -12.26 1.86 7.68
C PRO A 79 -13.15 0.91 6.88
N ILE A 80 -13.47 1.26 5.63
CA ILE A 80 -14.28 0.40 4.75
C ILE A 80 -13.45 -0.82 4.33
N PHE A 81 -12.19 -0.61 3.97
CA PHE A 81 -11.28 -1.69 3.60
C PHE A 81 -11.07 -2.68 4.74
N TYR A 82 -10.89 -2.20 5.98
CA TYR A 82 -10.76 -3.07 7.16
C TYR A 82 -12.01 -3.92 7.40
N LYS A 83 -13.21 -3.34 7.28
CA LYS A 83 -14.47 -4.10 7.37
C LYS A 83 -14.59 -5.18 6.29
N ILE A 84 -14.09 -4.94 5.08
CA ILE A 84 -14.08 -5.96 4.03
C ILE A 84 -13.12 -7.10 4.42
N LYS A 85 -11.97 -6.74 4.96
CA LYS A 85 -10.89 -7.66 5.36
C LYS A 85 -11.28 -8.58 6.52
N GLU A 86 -12.11 -8.10 7.46
CA GLU A 86 -12.71 -8.91 8.53
C GLU A 86 -13.55 -10.08 8.00
N HIS A 87 -14.06 -9.98 6.77
CA HIS A 87 -14.82 -11.03 6.11
C HIS A 87 -13.98 -11.74 5.05
N HIS A 88 -13.34 -12.86 5.41
CA HIS A 88 -12.44 -13.63 4.53
C HIS A 88 -13.00 -13.86 3.11
N GLY A 89 -14.27 -14.30 2.99
CA GLY A 89 -14.87 -14.54 1.68
C GLY A 89 -15.10 -13.28 0.83
N LYS A 90 -15.33 -12.11 1.45
CA LYS A 90 -15.43 -10.83 0.73
C LYS A 90 -14.05 -10.35 0.31
N TYR A 91 -13.07 -10.47 1.19
CA TYR A 91 -11.69 -10.09 0.91
C TYR A 91 -11.08 -10.90 -0.23
N GLN A 92 -11.31 -12.21 -0.25
CA GLN A 92 -10.88 -13.07 -1.35
C GLN A 92 -11.50 -12.64 -2.69
N LYS A 93 -12.82 -12.43 -2.75
CA LYS A 93 -13.51 -11.96 -3.95
C LYS A 93 -12.99 -10.61 -4.43
N LEU A 94 -12.68 -9.70 -3.50
CA LEU A 94 -12.08 -8.41 -3.82
C LEU A 94 -10.71 -8.58 -4.46
N ASN A 95 -9.84 -9.42 -3.89
CA ASN A 95 -8.50 -9.68 -4.42
C ASN A 95 -8.54 -10.38 -5.79
N GLU A 96 -9.46 -11.32 -5.98
CA GLU A 96 -9.70 -11.95 -7.29
C GLU A 96 -10.14 -10.93 -8.33
N TRP A 97 -11.06 -10.03 -7.97
CA TRP A 97 -11.49 -8.95 -8.86
C TRP A 97 -10.34 -7.98 -9.18
N ILE A 98 -9.53 -7.59 -8.19
CA ILE A 98 -8.34 -6.76 -8.38
C ILE A 98 -7.36 -7.43 -9.35
N TYR A 99 -7.10 -8.72 -9.15
CA TYR A 99 -6.22 -9.49 -10.03
C TYR A 99 -6.73 -9.45 -11.48
N ASN A 100 -8.03 -9.67 -11.71
CA ASN A 100 -8.60 -9.64 -13.06
C ASN A 100 -8.46 -8.26 -13.74
N GLN A 101 -8.50 -7.17 -12.97
CA GLN A 101 -8.23 -5.82 -13.50
C GLN A 101 -6.75 -5.61 -13.87
N LEU A 102 -5.82 -6.22 -13.12
CA LEU A 102 -4.38 -6.05 -13.30
C LEU A 102 -3.76 -7.02 -14.29
N GLU A 103 -4.31 -8.23 -14.43
CA GLU A 103 -3.76 -9.33 -15.22
C GLU A 103 -3.32 -8.90 -16.62
N PRO A 104 -4.11 -8.14 -17.41
CA PRO A 104 -3.69 -7.71 -18.75
C PRO A 104 -2.40 -6.87 -18.74
N SER A 105 -2.14 -6.15 -17.64
CA SER A 105 -0.98 -5.28 -17.47
C SER A 105 0.24 -6.02 -16.90
N ILE A 106 0.04 -7.00 -16.03
CA ILE A 106 1.12 -7.73 -15.34
C ILE A 106 1.47 -9.08 -15.96
N ALA A 107 0.58 -9.70 -16.75
CA ALA A 107 0.84 -10.98 -17.42
C ALA A 107 2.14 -10.99 -18.28
N PRO A 108 2.53 -9.89 -18.96
CA PRO A 108 3.81 -9.82 -19.68
C PRO A 108 5.07 -9.95 -18.79
N LEU A 109 4.94 -9.87 -17.46
CA LEU A 109 6.02 -10.10 -16.50
C LEU A 109 6.24 -11.60 -16.23
N GLY A 110 5.32 -12.46 -16.68
CA GLY A 110 5.42 -13.92 -16.61
C GLY A 110 4.44 -14.54 -15.62
N GLN A 111 4.05 -15.79 -15.88
CA GLN A 111 3.06 -16.52 -15.05
C GLN A 111 3.49 -16.62 -13.59
N GLY A 112 4.78 -16.85 -13.30
CA GLY A 112 5.28 -16.92 -11.93
C GLY A 112 5.11 -15.61 -11.16
N PHE A 113 5.18 -14.45 -11.83
CA PHE A 113 4.91 -13.16 -11.19
C PHE A 113 3.43 -13.00 -10.84
N CYS A 114 2.53 -13.38 -11.75
CA CYS A 114 1.09 -13.38 -11.51
C CYS A 114 0.70 -14.29 -10.35
N GLU A 115 1.33 -15.47 -10.25
CA GLU A 115 1.06 -16.40 -9.16
C GLU A 115 1.53 -15.85 -7.81
N ARG A 116 2.75 -15.29 -7.75
CA ARG A 116 3.24 -14.61 -6.53
C ARG A 116 2.34 -13.45 -6.11
N PHE A 117 1.83 -12.66 -7.06
CA PHE A 117 0.86 -11.59 -6.76
C PHE A 117 -0.40 -12.15 -6.08
N ARG A 118 -0.98 -13.24 -6.61
CA ARG A 118 -2.19 -13.84 -6.02
C ARG A 118 -1.92 -14.42 -4.64
N VAL A 119 -0.82 -15.16 -4.49
CA VAL A 119 -0.42 -15.79 -3.22
C VAL A 119 -0.14 -14.75 -2.15
N TYR A 120 0.49 -13.62 -2.50
CA TYR A 120 0.83 -12.57 -1.55
C TYR A 120 -0.37 -12.10 -0.71
N PHE A 121 -1.55 -11.93 -1.31
CA PHE A 121 -2.76 -11.51 -0.61
C PHE A 121 -3.51 -12.64 0.10
N ALA A 122 -3.11 -13.89 -0.11
CA ALA A 122 -3.60 -15.06 0.62
C ALA A 122 -2.69 -15.43 1.83
N GLU A 123 -1.45 -14.94 1.87
CA GLU A 123 -0.52 -15.17 2.98
C GLU A 123 -0.93 -14.48 4.28
N GLN A 124 -0.49 -15.03 5.42
CA GLN A 124 -0.66 -14.42 6.73
C GLN A 124 0.18 -13.14 6.89
N GLU A 125 -0.40 -12.13 7.52
CA GLU A 125 0.22 -10.82 7.77
C GLU A 125 1.37 -10.82 8.78
N THR A 126 1.63 -11.96 9.42
CA THR A 126 2.64 -12.10 10.47
C THR A 126 4.06 -12.31 9.92
N SER A 127 4.22 -12.53 8.62
CA SER A 127 5.54 -12.74 8.00
C SER A 127 6.44 -11.51 8.11
N LEU A 128 7.77 -11.72 8.13
CA LEU A 128 8.75 -10.63 8.27
C LEU A 128 8.57 -9.54 7.20
N LYS A 129 8.39 -9.94 5.94
CA LYS A 129 8.14 -9.01 4.82
C LYS A 129 6.89 -8.15 5.02
N ARG A 130 5.79 -8.76 5.50
CA ARG A 130 4.54 -8.06 5.78
C ARG A 130 4.70 -7.08 6.93
N ARG A 131 5.40 -7.46 7.99
CA ARG A 131 5.70 -6.56 9.12
C ARG A 131 6.53 -5.35 8.69
N ILE A 132 7.57 -5.54 7.89
CA ILE A 132 8.40 -4.45 7.36
C ILE A 132 7.57 -3.50 6.49
N LEU A 133 6.81 -4.04 5.54
CA LEU A 133 5.98 -3.23 4.65
C LEU A 133 4.84 -2.50 5.38
N ASN A 134 4.26 -3.13 6.41
CA ASN A 134 3.24 -2.51 7.25
C ASN A 134 3.82 -1.37 8.11
N ALA A 135 4.97 -1.60 8.76
CA ALA A 135 5.65 -0.57 9.53
C ALA A 135 6.03 0.64 8.64
N ALA A 136 6.55 0.38 7.44
CA ALA A 136 6.84 1.41 6.46
C ALA A 136 5.57 2.16 5.99
N HIS A 137 4.45 1.44 5.83
CA HIS A 137 3.17 2.03 5.46
C HIS A 137 2.68 3.01 6.55
N ILE A 138 2.73 2.58 7.82
CA ILE A 138 2.30 3.39 8.97
C ILE A 138 3.19 4.62 9.09
N CYS A 139 4.51 4.45 9.02
CA CYS A 139 5.48 5.55 9.10
C CYS A 139 5.22 6.62 8.01
N ALA A 140 5.06 6.22 6.76
CA ALA A 140 4.76 7.15 5.67
C ALA A 140 3.41 7.86 5.86
N THR A 141 2.40 7.14 6.37
CA THR A 141 1.06 7.71 6.63
C THR A 141 1.07 8.69 7.80
N GLN A 142 1.79 8.36 8.88
CA GLN A 142 1.98 9.23 10.04
C GLN A 142 2.68 10.53 9.62
N TRP A 143 3.71 10.44 8.78
CA TRP A 143 4.41 11.61 8.29
C TRP A 143 3.50 12.57 7.50
N GLU A 144 2.64 12.04 6.62
CA GLU A 144 1.61 12.86 5.94
C GLU A 144 0.64 13.46 6.96
N PHE A 145 0.16 12.65 7.91
CA PHE A 145 -0.81 13.07 8.92
C PHE A 145 -0.27 14.20 9.81
N ASP A 146 1.00 14.15 10.22
CA ASP A 146 1.62 15.20 11.03
C ASP A 146 1.62 16.57 10.31
N ILE A 147 1.73 16.57 8.98
CA ILE A 147 1.61 17.80 8.17
C ILE A 147 0.17 18.32 8.20
N LEU A 148 -0.81 17.44 8.05
CA LEU A 148 -2.23 17.80 8.09
C LEU A 148 -2.65 18.30 9.47
N GLN A 149 -2.26 17.60 10.53
CA GLN A 149 -2.58 17.94 11.91
C GLN A 149 -1.99 19.30 12.29
N ARG A 150 -0.75 19.60 11.89
CA ARG A 150 -0.16 20.93 12.13
C ARG A 150 -0.87 22.04 11.36
N ALA A 151 -1.36 21.76 10.15
CA ALA A 151 -2.04 22.75 9.32
C ALA A 151 -3.48 23.03 9.78
N ASN A 152 -4.18 22.02 10.32
CA ASN A 152 -5.55 22.14 10.79
C ASN A 152 -5.80 21.23 12.01
N PRO A 153 -5.29 21.59 13.21
CA PRO A 153 -5.27 20.70 14.37
C PRO A 153 -6.67 20.35 14.88
N SER A 154 -7.62 21.31 14.83
CA SER A 154 -9.03 21.09 15.20
C SER A 154 -9.89 20.66 14.01
N GLY A 155 -9.26 20.12 12.97
CA GLY A 155 -9.95 19.61 11.78
C GLY A 155 -10.83 18.41 12.08
N TYR A 156 -11.82 18.21 11.22
CA TYR A 156 -12.72 17.05 11.30
C TYR A 156 -11.94 15.73 11.34
N GLU A 157 -12.27 14.86 12.30
CA GLU A 157 -11.67 13.54 12.56
C GLU A 157 -10.17 13.52 12.91
N MET A 158 -9.51 14.65 13.17
CA MET A 158 -8.06 14.66 13.44
C MET A 158 -7.69 13.81 14.65
N ASP A 159 -8.41 13.93 15.76
CA ASP A 159 -8.16 13.14 16.97
C ASP A 159 -8.37 11.63 16.72
N GLU A 160 -9.46 11.27 16.05
CA GLU A 160 -9.77 9.87 15.71
C GLU A 160 -8.70 9.24 14.79
N ILE A 161 -8.19 10.02 13.83
CA ILE A 161 -7.11 9.57 12.94
C ILE A 161 -5.82 9.39 13.75
N HIS A 162 -5.50 10.33 14.64
CA HIS A 162 -4.32 10.27 15.49
C HIS A 162 -4.34 9.03 16.40
N GLU A 163 -5.45 8.79 17.10
CA GLU A 163 -5.62 7.61 17.96
C GLU A 163 -5.47 6.31 17.17
N ARG A 164 -6.10 6.23 15.98
CA ARG A 164 -6.00 5.04 15.12
C ARG A 164 -4.57 4.76 14.68
N LEU A 165 -3.80 5.79 14.32
CA LEU A 165 -2.40 5.62 13.90
C LEU A 165 -1.49 5.20 15.05
N GLN A 166 -1.80 5.59 16.31
CA GLN A 166 -1.06 5.14 17.49
C GLN A 166 -1.36 3.69 17.90
N GLN A 167 -2.53 3.16 17.53
CA GLN A 167 -2.95 1.79 17.86
C GLN A 167 -2.48 0.73 16.84
N THR A 168 -1.86 1.15 15.73
CA THR A 168 -1.46 0.26 14.62
C THR A 168 0.00 -0.19 14.76
#